data_AF-A0A1X7URR5-F1
#
_entry.id   AF-A0A1X7URR5-F1
#
_cell.length_a   1.000
_cell.length_b   1.000
_cell.length_c   1.000
_cell.angle_alpha   90.00
_cell.angle_beta   90.00
_cell.angle_gamma   90.00
#
_symmetry.space_group_name_H-M   'P 1'
#
loop_
_entity.id
_entity.type
_entity.pdbx_description
1 polymer ?
#
loop_
_entity_poly.entity_id
_entity_poly.type
_entity_poly.pdbx_seq_one_letter_code
_entity_poly.pdbx_strand_id
1 'polypeptide(L)'
;MADIVYKIVGSFNRKIIHQKRPVLLLIDNAGCHPEDLRDKFSKVKVVFFPPNITSKLKPLRLGIIKNFKFHYRRYLLSYILASIETCVPSSEVAKTITILDAIRWISKPLRDVKPETISKCFGCAGVTPSAIAVGRYRSD
;
A
#
# COMPACT_ATOMS: atom_id res chain seq x y z
N MET A 1 -19.09 0.89 -4.18
CA MET A 1 -17.60 0.89 -4.07
C MET A 1 -17.13 1.51 -2.76
N ALA A 2 -17.71 2.65 -2.34
CA ALA A 2 -17.49 3.28 -1.02
C ALA A 2 -17.63 2.30 0.17
N ASP A 3 -18.60 1.38 0.13
CA ASP A 3 -18.86 0.39 1.17
C ASP A 3 -17.65 -0.48 1.52
N ILE A 4 -16.84 -0.80 0.52
CA ILE A 4 -15.65 -1.63 0.69
C ILE A 4 -14.60 -0.86 1.50
N VAL A 5 -14.41 0.42 1.20
CA VAL A 5 -13.44 1.28 1.90
C VAL A 5 -13.84 1.45 3.36
N TYR A 6 -15.13 1.68 3.66
CA TYR A 6 -15.61 1.73 5.04
C TYR A 6 -15.34 0.42 5.79
N LYS A 7 -15.59 -0.74 5.16
CA LYS A 7 -15.33 -2.04 5.78
C LYS A 7 -13.84 -2.25 6.06
N ILE A 8 -12.97 -1.85 5.12
CA ILE A 8 -11.51 -1.97 5.25
C ILE A 8 -10.99 -1.07 6.38
N VAL A 9 -11.30 0.24 6.32
CA VAL A 9 -10.82 1.21 7.31
C VAL A 9 -11.45 0.93 8.68
N GLY A 10 -12.72 0.52 8.75
CA GLY A 10 -13.36 0.12 9.99
C GLY A 10 -12.73 -1.12 10.63
N SER A 11 -12.39 -2.13 9.82
CA SER A 11 -11.66 -3.31 10.30
C SER A 11 -10.26 -2.96 10.79
N PHE A 12 -9.58 -2.03 10.11
CA PHE A 12 -8.30 -1.50 10.55
C PHE A 12 -8.43 -0.71 11.87
N ASN A 13 -9.42 0.18 11.99
CA ASN A 13 -9.69 0.93 13.21
C ASN A 13 -9.91 0.02 14.42
N ARG A 14 -10.68 -1.08 14.25
CA ARG A 14 -10.85 -2.08 15.31
C ARG A 14 -9.51 -2.66 15.76
N LYS A 15 -8.61 -3.03 14.84
CA LYS A 15 -7.27 -3.53 15.20
C LYS A 15 -6.45 -2.47 15.95
N ILE A 16 -6.51 -1.22 15.49
CA ILE A 16 -5.78 -0.10 16.08
C ILE A 16 -6.28 0.24 17.49
N ILE A 17 -7.58 0.13 17.76
CA ILE A 17 -8.16 0.28 19.11
C ILE A 17 -7.49 -0.69 20.09
N HIS A 18 -7.38 -1.97 19.71
CA HIS A 18 -6.75 -3.00 20.55
C HIS A 18 -5.26 -2.73 20.78
N GLN A 19 -4.57 -2.14 19.80
CA GLN A 19 -3.17 -1.74 19.91
C GLN A 19 -2.94 -0.44 20.69
N LYS A 20 -4.01 0.27 21.09
CA LYS A 20 -3.97 1.56 21.82
C LYS A 20 -3.06 2.61 21.18
N ARG A 21 -2.89 2.57 19.85
CA ARG A 21 -1.95 3.42 19.11
C ARG A 21 -2.68 4.22 18.03
N PRO A 22 -3.09 5.48 18.26
CA PRO A 22 -3.76 6.24 17.21
C PRO A 22 -2.86 6.39 15.97
N VAL A 23 -3.44 6.35 14.78
CA VAL A 23 -2.71 6.42 13.51
C VAL A 23 -3.32 7.42 12.54
N LEU A 24 -2.46 7.96 11.67
CA LEU A 24 -2.84 8.77 10.52
C LEU A 24 -2.86 7.87 9.27
N LEU A 25 -3.93 7.94 8.49
CA LEU A 25 -4.07 7.24 7.21
C LEU A 25 -4.14 8.26 6.07
N LEU A 26 -3.09 8.28 5.23
CA LEU A 26 -3.00 9.14 4.06
C LEU A 26 -3.61 8.45 2.84
N ILE A 27 -4.60 9.08 2.20
CA ILE A 27 -5.35 8.51 1.06
C ILE A 27 -5.42 9.53 -0.08
N ASP A 28 -5.48 9.05 -1.33
CA ASP A 28 -5.72 9.92 -2.49
C ASP A 28 -7.20 10.31 -2.66
N ASN A 29 -7.44 11.40 -3.38
CA ASN A 29 -8.78 11.94 -3.62
C ASN A 29 -9.51 11.21 -4.77
N ALA A 30 -9.53 9.88 -4.72
CA ALA A 30 -10.27 9.07 -5.70
C ALA A 30 -11.78 9.12 -5.40
N GLY A 31 -12.63 9.20 -6.43
CA GLY A 31 -14.10 9.30 -6.23
C GLY A 31 -14.75 8.12 -5.50
N CYS A 32 -14.05 7.00 -5.34
CA CYS A 32 -14.49 5.88 -4.51
C CYS A 32 -14.17 6.04 -3.01
N HIS A 33 -13.51 7.13 -2.61
CA HIS A 33 -13.17 7.47 -1.24
C HIS A 33 -14.07 8.62 -0.77
N PRO A 34 -15.11 8.34 0.04
CA PRO A 34 -16.01 9.37 0.54
C PRO A 34 -15.33 10.34 1.51
N GLU A 35 -15.68 11.63 1.44
CA GLU A 35 -15.12 12.67 2.32
C GLU A 35 -15.47 12.46 3.80
N ASP A 36 -16.60 11.83 4.11
CA ASP A 36 -17.01 11.52 5.49
C ASP A 36 -16.05 10.53 6.18
N LEU A 37 -15.12 9.89 5.46
CA LEU A 37 -14.08 9.04 6.04
C LEU A 37 -13.16 9.79 7.04
N ARG A 38 -13.02 11.11 6.91
CA ARG A 38 -12.13 11.94 7.75
C ARG A 38 -12.40 11.78 9.24
N ASP A 39 -13.68 11.76 9.61
CA ASP A 39 -14.14 11.85 11.00
C ASP A 39 -14.93 10.60 11.45
N LYS A 40 -14.95 9.55 10.62
CA LYS A 40 -15.78 8.36 10.87
C LYS A 40 -15.24 7.40 11.92
N PHE A 41 -13.94 7.48 12.24
CA PHE A 41 -13.25 6.46 13.03
C PHE A 41 -12.52 7.05 14.23
N SER A 42 -12.63 6.37 15.38
CA SER A 42 -12.15 6.88 16.66
C SER A 42 -10.63 6.86 16.84
N LYS A 43 -9.89 5.97 16.16
CA LYS A 43 -8.43 5.82 16.29
C LYS A 43 -7.66 5.94 14.98
N VAL A 44 -8.35 6.05 13.86
CA VAL A 44 -7.75 6.25 12.53
C VAL A 44 -8.20 7.61 12.02
N LYS A 45 -7.27 8.57 12.00
CA LYS A 45 -7.51 9.88 11.37
C LYS A 45 -7.20 9.76 9.88
N VAL A 46 -8.20 9.96 9.02
CA VAL A 46 -8.01 9.92 7.57
C VAL A 46 -7.68 11.31 7.07
N VAL A 47 -6.59 11.45 6.31
CA VAL A 47 -6.19 12.70 5.66
C VAL A 47 -6.04 12.44 4.18
N PHE A 48 -6.76 13.24 3.40
CA PHE A 48 -6.66 13.21 1.95
C PHE A 48 -5.48 14.06 1.49
N PHE A 49 -4.77 13.55 0.49
CA PHE A 49 -3.81 14.37 -0.25
C PHE A 49 -4.52 15.54 -0.94
N PRO A 50 -3.90 16.74 -1.00
CA PRO A 50 -4.37 17.82 -1.84
C PRO A 50 -4.69 17.36 -3.28
N PRO A 51 -5.68 17.98 -3.93
CA PRO A 51 -6.00 17.67 -5.32
C PRO A 51 -4.76 17.87 -6.21
N ASN A 52 -4.62 17.02 -7.23
CA ASN A 52 -3.52 17.08 -8.20
C ASN A 52 -2.10 16.94 -7.61
N ILE A 53 -1.95 16.27 -6.46
CA ILE A 53 -0.62 15.97 -5.94
C ILE A 53 0.20 15.16 -6.96
N THR A 54 1.42 15.62 -7.21
CA THR A 54 2.39 14.91 -8.04
C THR A 54 2.74 13.55 -7.41
N SER A 55 3.06 12.57 -8.24
CA SER A 55 3.51 11.24 -7.77
C SER A 55 4.69 11.30 -6.81
N LYS A 56 5.50 12.38 -6.87
CA LYS A 56 6.66 12.63 -6.01
C LYS A 56 6.31 12.93 -4.55
N LEU A 57 5.07 13.25 -4.22
CA LEU A 57 4.65 13.52 -2.82
C LEU A 57 3.81 12.37 -2.22
N LYS A 58 3.54 11.31 -2.98
CA LYS A 58 2.83 10.14 -2.48
C LYS A 58 3.85 9.06 -2.08
N PRO A 59 4.00 8.71 -0.79
CA PRO A 59 5.00 7.74 -0.32
C PRO A 59 4.95 6.40 -1.07
N LEU A 60 3.74 5.90 -1.35
CA LEU A 60 3.55 4.66 -2.11
C LEU A 60 4.13 4.75 -3.53
N ARG A 61 4.02 5.91 -4.17
CA ARG A 61 4.48 6.16 -5.56
C ARG A 61 5.96 6.53 -5.64
N LEU A 62 6.55 7.04 -4.55
CA LEU A 62 7.96 7.42 -4.48
C LEU A 62 8.94 6.24 -4.60
N GLY A 63 8.55 5.05 -4.15
CA GLY A 63 9.45 3.91 -4.21
C GLY A 63 8.87 2.60 -3.73
N ILE A 64 7.89 2.63 -2.83
CA ILE A 64 7.29 1.42 -2.25
C ILE A 64 6.67 0.54 -3.35
N ILE A 65 5.82 1.10 -4.22
CA ILE A 65 5.21 0.34 -5.33
C ILE A 65 6.28 -0.15 -6.32
N LYS A 66 7.30 0.67 -6.60
CA LYS A 66 8.40 0.28 -7.51
C LYS A 66 9.18 -0.90 -6.94
N ASN A 67 9.52 -0.86 -5.66
CA ASN A 67 10.27 -1.91 -4.97
C ASN A 67 9.43 -3.19 -4.84
N PHE A 68 8.15 -3.07 -4.47
CA PHE A 68 7.21 -4.19 -4.50
C PHE A 68 7.15 -4.86 -5.88
N LYS A 69 6.98 -4.08 -6.96
CA LYS A 69 6.93 -4.61 -8.33
C LYS A 69 8.24 -5.30 -8.74
N PHE A 70 9.38 -4.79 -8.27
CA PHE A 70 10.67 -5.43 -8.50
C PHE A 70 10.72 -6.82 -7.85
N HIS A 71 10.37 -6.93 -6.57
CA HIS A 71 10.33 -8.21 -5.86
C HIS A 71 9.32 -9.19 -6.48
N TYR A 72 8.14 -8.71 -6.86
CA TYR A 72 7.12 -9.51 -7.52
C TYR A 72 7.62 -10.08 -8.85
N ARG A 73 8.21 -9.22 -9.71
CA ARG A 73 8.77 -9.67 -10.99
C ARG A 73 9.91 -10.65 -10.83
N ARG A 74 10.80 -10.44 -9.85
CA ARG A 74 11.89 -11.37 -9.55
C ARG A 74 11.34 -12.74 -9.17
N TYR A 75 10.34 -12.78 -8.30
CA TYR A 75 9.70 -14.03 -7.89
C TYR A 75 8.99 -14.75 -9.06
N LEU A 76 8.23 -14.00 -9.87
CA LEU A 76 7.57 -14.55 -11.06
C LEU A 76 8.56 -15.16 -12.05
N LEU A 77 9.68 -14.47 -12.32
CA LEU A 77 10.72 -14.98 -13.22
C LEU A 77 11.38 -16.24 -12.66
N SER A 78 11.68 -16.29 -11.36
CA SER A 78 12.21 -17.50 -10.72
C SER A 78 11.24 -18.68 -10.83
N TYR A 79 9.93 -18.44 -10.66
CA TYR A 79 8.91 -19.47 -10.83
C TYR A 79 8.83 -20.00 -12.27
N ILE A 80 8.85 -19.10 -13.26
CA ILE A 80 8.83 -19.49 -14.68
C ILE A 80 10.07 -20.31 -15.02
N LEU A 81 11.27 -19.90 -14.60
CA LEU A 81 12.52 -20.63 -14.85
C LEU A 81 12.48 -22.06 -14.28
N ALA A 82 12.03 -22.20 -13.02
CA ALA A 82 11.85 -23.52 -12.40
C ALA A 82 10.82 -24.40 -13.12
N SER A 83 9.86 -23.80 -13.83
CA SER A 83 8.82 -24.53 -14.58
C SER A 83 9.28 -24.93 -15.99
N ILE A 84 10.30 -24.27 -16.54
CA ILE A 84 10.90 -24.66 -17.83
C ILE A 84 11.82 -25.87 -17.63
N GLU A 85 12.51 -25.95 -16.49
CA GLU A 85 13.35 -27.11 -16.13
C GLU A 85 12.52 -28.42 -16.02
N THR A 86 11.22 -28.32 -15.77
CA THR A 86 10.29 -29.47 -15.75
C THR A 86 9.69 -29.81 -17.12
N CYS A 87 10.25 -29.28 -18.22
CA CYS A 87 9.83 -29.50 -19.61
C CYS A 87 8.40 -29.02 -19.95
N VAL A 88 7.83 -28.10 -19.16
CA VAL A 88 6.55 -27.46 -19.50
C VAL A 88 6.83 -26.21 -20.34
N PRO A 89 6.19 -26.02 -21.52
CA PRO A 89 6.32 -24.81 -22.30
C PRO A 89 5.96 -23.57 -21.47
N SER A 90 6.75 -22.49 -21.56
CA SER A 90 6.51 -21.25 -20.79
C SER A 90 5.12 -20.63 -21.03
N SER A 91 4.53 -20.88 -22.20
CA SER A 91 3.17 -20.47 -22.57
C SER A 91 2.06 -21.28 -21.87
N GLU A 92 2.35 -22.51 -21.45
CA GLU A 92 1.44 -23.37 -20.69
C GLU A 92 1.50 -23.05 -19.18
N VAL A 93 2.68 -22.68 -18.67
CA VAL A 93 2.89 -22.27 -17.26
C VAL A 93 2.01 -21.09 -16.87
N ALA A 94 1.82 -20.12 -17.77
CA ALA A 94 0.95 -18.98 -17.48
C ALA A 94 -0.52 -19.38 -17.25
N LYS A 95 -0.97 -20.47 -17.89
CA LYS A 95 -2.35 -20.97 -17.79
C LYS A 95 -2.59 -21.74 -16.49
N THR A 96 -1.53 -22.24 -15.84
CA THR A 96 -1.64 -22.99 -14.57
C THR A 96 -1.68 -22.07 -13.34
N ILE A 97 -1.40 -20.78 -13.51
CA ILE A 97 -1.37 -19.82 -12.40
C ILE A 97 -2.80 -19.49 -11.98
N THR A 98 -3.19 -19.90 -10.78
CA THR A 98 -4.50 -19.59 -10.22
C THR A 98 -4.54 -18.23 -9.53
N ILE A 99 -5.73 -17.72 -9.26
CA ILE A 99 -5.92 -16.52 -8.42
C ILE A 99 -5.35 -16.74 -7.01
N LEU A 100 -5.45 -17.95 -6.46
CA LEU A 100 -4.88 -18.29 -5.16
C LEU A 100 -3.35 -18.17 -5.17
N ASP A 101 -2.71 -18.60 -6.25
CA ASP A 101 -1.28 -18.44 -6.44
C ASP A 101 -0.92 -16.96 -6.53
N ALA A 102 -1.64 -16.17 -7.31
CA ALA A 102 -1.44 -14.73 -7.39
C ALA A 102 -1.55 -14.05 -6.00
N ILE A 103 -2.54 -14.41 -5.18
CA ILE A 103 -2.69 -13.89 -3.80
C ILE A 103 -1.49 -14.26 -2.93
N ARG A 104 -1.06 -15.54 -2.96
CA ARG A 104 0.12 -16.01 -2.24
C ARG A 104 1.39 -15.29 -2.71
N TRP A 105 1.49 -15.03 -4.00
CA TRP A 105 2.62 -14.38 -4.65
C TRP A 105 2.67 -12.87 -4.42
N ILE A 106 1.57 -12.22 -4.04
CA ILE A 106 1.60 -10.83 -3.57
C ILE A 106 2.16 -10.74 -2.16
N SER A 107 1.86 -11.75 -1.32
CA SER A 107 2.22 -11.77 0.10
C SER A 107 3.73 -11.70 0.34
N LYS A 108 4.53 -12.47 -0.42
CA LYS A 108 5.99 -12.53 -0.25
C LYS A 108 6.70 -11.23 -0.67
N PRO A 109 6.53 -10.70 -1.90
CA PRO A 109 7.11 -9.43 -2.32
C PRO A 109 6.74 -8.26 -1.43
N LEU A 110 5.53 -8.25 -0.86
CA LEU A 110 5.13 -7.21 0.09
C LEU A 110 5.96 -7.25 1.38
N ARG A 111 6.31 -8.45 1.87
CA ARG A 111 7.23 -8.62 3.01
C ARG A 111 8.68 -8.32 2.66
N ASP A 112 9.07 -8.53 1.40
CA ASP A 112 10.43 -8.26 0.94
C ASP A 112 10.71 -6.75 0.78
N VAL A 113 9.67 -5.89 0.76
CA VAL A 113 9.85 -4.43 0.84
C VAL A 113 10.39 -4.08 2.22
N LYS A 114 11.63 -3.63 2.26
CA LYS A 114 12.33 -3.34 3.51
C LYS A 114 11.72 -2.15 4.28
N PRO A 115 11.65 -2.21 5.62
CA PRO A 115 11.19 -1.08 6.44
C PRO A 115 11.94 0.23 6.17
N GLU A 116 13.24 0.17 5.85
CA GLU A 116 14.05 1.34 5.53
C GLU A 116 13.60 2.01 4.21
N THR A 117 13.14 1.21 3.24
CA THR A 117 12.58 1.72 1.99
C THR A 117 11.29 2.47 2.25
N ILE A 118 10.44 1.91 3.11
CA ILE A 118 9.18 2.55 3.52
C ILE A 118 9.49 3.87 4.25
N SER A 119 10.32 3.83 5.29
CA SER A 119 10.70 5.02 6.06
C SER A 119 11.30 6.12 5.18
N LYS A 120 12.23 5.78 4.28
CA LYS A 120 12.82 6.73 3.32
C LYS A 120 11.78 7.34 2.38
N CYS A 121 10.83 6.55 1.86
CA CYS A 121 9.78 7.07 0.99
C CYS A 121 8.85 8.04 1.73
N PHE A 122 8.50 7.76 2.99
CA PHE A 122 7.71 8.68 3.81
C PHE A 122 8.50 9.96 4.13
N GLY A 123 9.79 9.84 4.47
CA GLY A 123 10.67 10.99 4.69
C GLY A 123 10.82 11.88 3.44
N CYS A 124 11.05 11.29 2.27
CA CYS A 124 11.13 12.01 0.99
C CYS A 124 9.79 12.67 0.60
N ALA A 125 8.66 12.14 1.05
CA ALA A 125 7.35 12.77 0.87
C ALA A 125 7.07 13.90 1.86
N GLY A 126 7.99 14.20 2.78
CA GLY A 126 7.79 15.17 3.86
C GLY A 126 6.91 14.66 5.00
N VAL A 127 6.60 13.36 5.05
CA VAL A 127 5.82 12.75 6.13
C VAL A 127 6.78 12.22 7.19
N THR A 128 7.25 13.14 8.04
CA THR A 128 8.16 12.83 9.15
C THR A 128 7.45 13.00 10.51
N PRO A 129 7.95 12.35 11.58
CA PRO A 129 7.39 12.54 12.92
C PRO A 129 7.37 14.01 13.37
N SER A 130 8.40 14.78 13.01
CA SER A 130 8.46 16.23 13.29
C SER A 130 7.44 17.04 12.50
N ALA A 131 7.19 16.70 11.23
CA ALA A 131 6.16 17.35 10.42
C ALA A 131 4.73 17.04 10.87
N ILE A 132 4.51 15.90 11.56
CA ILE A 132 3.21 15.52 12.12
C ILE A 132 2.99 16.16 13.50
N ALA A 133 4.04 16.32 14.31
CA ALA A 133 3.98 16.94 15.63
C ALA A 133 3.77 18.46 15.56
N VAL A 134 4.33 19.11 14.54
CA VAL A 134 4.02 20.51 14.20
C VAL A 134 2.76 20.49 13.36
N GLY A 135 1.58 20.69 13.94
CA GLY A 135 0.31 20.77 13.22
C GLY A 135 0.25 21.91 12.19
N ARG A 136 0.96 21.79 11.07
CA ARG A 136 0.96 22.68 9.92
C ARG A 136 0.96 21.86 8.62
N TYR A 137 -0.03 20.98 8.46
CA TYR A 137 -0.64 20.92 7.13
C TYR A 137 -1.52 22.16 7.06
N ARG A 138 -0.95 23.26 6.56
CA ARG A 138 -1.70 24.47 6.22
C ARG A 138 -2.76 24.06 5.22
N SER A 139 -4.00 24.18 5.66
CA SER A 139 -5.16 24.33 4.78
C SER A 139 -5.07 25.73 4.19
N ASP A 140 -4.25 25.90 3.15
CA ASP A 140 -4.38 27.04 2.23
C ASP A 140 -4.90 26.46 0.91
#